data_AF-X1H437-F1
#
_entry.id   AF-X1H437-F1
#
_cell.length_a   1.000
_cell.length_b   1.000
_cell.length_c   1.000
_cell.angle_alpha   90.00
_cell.angle_beta   90.00
_cell.angle_gamma   90.00
#
_symmetry.space_group_name_H-M   'P 1'
#
loop_
_entity.id
_entity.type
_entity.pdbx_description
1 polymer ?
#
loop_
_entity_poly.entity_id
_entity_poly.type
_entity_poly.pdbx_seq_one_letter_code
_entity_poly.pdbx_strand_id
1 'polypeptide(L)'
;MKRYPCSGCSLLCDDIIVKSDGLFIDEVIGACLKGKERFDQVSAQNRITSPMVRKNNELISVSWEEALAKTVEIIKNSSAPLLYGFSNITCEAQRAGM
;
A
#
# COMPACT_ATOMS: atom_id res chain seq x y z
N MET A 1 -18.93 -18.55 4.12
CA MET A 1 -17.74 -17.83 4.60
C MET A 1 -17.30 -16.86 3.51
N LYS A 2 -16.94 -15.60 3.84
CA LYS A 2 -16.54 -14.60 2.84
C LYS A 2 -15.15 -14.95 2.29
N ARG A 3 -15.00 -14.89 0.96
CA ARG A 3 -13.73 -15.09 0.26
C ARG A 3 -13.13 -13.75 -0.15
N TYR A 4 -11.80 -13.69 -0.20
CA TYR A 4 -11.03 -12.50 -0.52
C TYR A 4 -10.02 -12.81 -1.63
N PRO A 5 -9.86 -11.91 -2.61
CA PRO A 5 -8.81 -12.04 -3.61
C PRO A 5 -7.42 -11.79 -3.00
N CYS A 6 -6.46 -12.64 -3.35
CA CYS A 6 -5.05 -12.53 -2.94
C CYS A 6 -4.30 -11.56 -3.86
N SER A 7 -3.72 -10.50 -3.29
CA SER A 7 -2.85 -9.55 -4.03
C SER A 7 -1.35 -9.81 -3.86
N GLY A 8 -0.97 -11.03 -3.46
CA GLY A 8 0.44 -11.39 -3.23
C GLY A 8 1.24 -11.64 -4.50
N CYS A 9 0.58 -12.06 -5.59
CA CYS A 9 1.18 -12.22 -6.92
C CYS A 9 0.11 -12.04 -8.01
N SER A 10 0.51 -12.16 -9.27
CA SER A 10 -0.37 -11.92 -10.42
C SER A 10 -1.41 -13.02 -10.68
N LEU A 11 -1.43 -14.11 -9.91
CA LEU A 11 -2.43 -15.18 -10.07
C LEU A 11 -3.82 -14.75 -9.58
N LEU A 12 -3.89 -13.85 -8.60
CA LEU A 12 -5.13 -13.31 -8.05
C LEU A 12 -6.12 -14.40 -7.56
N CYS A 13 -5.64 -15.41 -6.82
CA CYS A 13 -6.49 -16.45 -6.22
C CYS A 13 -7.66 -15.81 -5.45
N ASP A 14 -8.88 -16.24 -5.70
CA ASP A 14 -10.12 -15.65 -5.16
C ASP A 14 -10.83 -16.55 -4.13
N ASP A 15 -10.11 -17.57 -3.65
CA ASP A 15 -10.58 -18.58 -2.70
C ASP A 15 -10.02 -18.42 -1.27
N ILE A 16 -9.34 -17.30 -0.98
CA ILE A 16 -8.74 -17.07 0.34
C ILE A 16 -9.80 -16.73 1.38
N ILE A 17 -9.69 -17.38 2.52
CA ILE A 17 -10.53 -17.12 3.69
C ILE A 17 -9.69 -16.36 4.71
N VAL A 18 -10.18 -15.20 5.15
CA VAL A 18 -9.56 -14.38 6.19
C VAL A 18 -10.50 -14.32 7.39
N LYS A 19 -10.03 -14.80 8.54
CA LYS A 19 -10.68 -14.59 9.83
C LYS A 19 -10.07 -13.35 10.49
N SER A 20 -10.93 -12.42 10.89
CA SER A 20 -10.54 -11.14 11.44
C SER A 20 -11.66 -10.61 12.33
N ASP A 21 -11.29 -9.93 13.41
CA ASP A 21 -12.18 -9.17 14.28
C ASP A 21 -12.46 -7.73 13.78
N GLY A 22 -11.90 -7.37 12.61
CA GLY A 22 -11.98 -6.05 12.00
C GLY A 22 -10.81 -5.12 12.34
N LEU A 23 -10.00 -5.46 13.35
CA LEU A 23 -8.77 -4.74 13.72
C LEU A 23 -7.52 -5.53 13.32
N PHE A 24 -7.57 -6.86 13.47
CA PHE A 24 -6.46 -7.77 13.21
C PHE A 24 -6.90 -8.97 12.39
N ILE A 25 -5.95 -9.57 11.68
CA ILE A 25 -6.15 -10.83 10.95
C ILE A 25 -5.71 -11.97 11.88
N ASP A 26 -6.66 -12.79 12.32
CA ASP A 26 -6.41 -13.94 13.19
C ASP A 26 -5.85 -15.13 12.40
N GLU A 27 -6.42 -15.38 11.22
CA GLU A 27 -6.10 -16.55 10.41
C GLU A 27 -6.31 -16.28 8.92
N VAL A 28 -5.41 -16.82 8.10
CA VAL A 28 -5.50 -16.81 6.63
C VAL A 28 -5.42 -18.25 6.14
N ILE A 29 -6.48 -18.73 5.49
CA ILE A 29 -6.60 -20.10 5.00
C ILE A 29 -6.63 -20.08 3.47
N GLY A 30 -5.89 -21.00 2.84
CA GLY A 30 -5.83 -21.16 1.38
C GLY A 30 -4.73 -20.35 0.69
N ALA A 31 -4.05 -19.45 1.40
CA ALA A 31 -2.95 -18.67 0.82
C ALA A 31 -1.65 -19.47 0.75
N CYS A 32 -0.92 -19.35 -0.37
CA CYS A 32 0.49 -19.78 -0.43
C CYS A 32 1.37 -18.87 0.44
N LEU A 33 2.66 -19.20 0.59
CA LEU A 33 3.60 -18.42 1.42
C LEU A 33 3.64 -16.92 1.04
N LYS A 34 3.69 -16.60 -0.27
CA LYS A 34 3.65 -15.20 -0.75
C LYS A 34 2.33 -14.50 -0.41
N GLY A 35 1.21 -15.22 -0.53
CA GLY A 35 -0.09 -14.69 -0.18
C GLY A 35 -0.19 -14.42 1.32
N LYS A 36 0.26 -15.38 2.15
CA LYS A 36 0.28 -15.25 3.61
C LYS A 36 1.09 -14.04 4.05
N GLU A 37 2.31 -13.89 3.53
CA GLU A 37 3.16 -12.73 3.80
C GLU A 37 2.46 -11.41 3.44
N ARG A 38 1.76 -11.35 2.31
CA ARG A 38 1.00 -10.16 1.88
C ARG A 38 -0.07 -9.75 2.90
N PHE A 39 -0.79 -10.70 3.49
CA PHE A 39 -1.78 -10.41 4.54
C PHE A 39 -1.12 -9.98 5.85
N ASP A 40 0.02 -10.58 6.22
CA ASP A 40 0.75 -10.25 7.44
C ASP A 40 1.31 -8.81 7.44
N GLN A 41 1.55 -8.23 6.26
CA GLN A 41 1.95 -6.83 6.11
C GLN A 41 0.90 -5.81 6.59
N VAL A 42 -0.33 -6.23 6.87
CA VAL A 42 -1.36 -5.33 7.45
C VAL A 42 -0.98 -4.92 8.87
N SER A 43 -0.36 -5.81 9.65
CA SER A 43 0.03 -5.60 11.05
C SER A 43 1.54 -5.58 11.27
N ALA A 44 2.34 -5.40 10.21
CA ALA A 44 3.78 -5.36 10.32
C ALA A 44 4.26 -4.14 11.14
N GLN A 45 5.30 -4.31 11.96
CA GLN A 45 5.83 -3.24 12.82
C GLN A 45 6.35 -2.03 12.02
N ASN A 46 6.83 -2.26 10.80
CA ASN A 46 7.31 -1.23 9.88
C ASN A 46 6.21 -0.67 8.96
N ARG A 47 4.93 -0.90 9.27
CA ARG A 47 3.82 -0.35 8.50
C ARG A 47 3.86 1.18 8.55
N ILE A 48 3.86 1.81 7.38
CA ILE A 48 3.75 3.27 7.27
C ILE A 48 2.32 3.69 7.67
N THR A 49 2.20 4.43 8.77
CA THR A 49 0.92 4.87 9.36
C THR A 49 0.67 6.38 9.23
N SER A 50 1.70 7.15 8.85
CA SER A 50 1.63 8.59 8.63
C SER A 50 2.44 8.97 7.37
N PRO A 51 2.06 10.05 6.67
CA PRO A 51 2.91 10.61 5.63
C PRO A 51 4.15 11.25 6.27
N MET A 52 5.27 11.20 5.54
CA MET A 52 6.56 11.69 6.02
C MET A 52 7.24 12.55 4.96
N VAL A 53 7.95 13.59 5.39
CA VAL A 53 8.78 14.45 4.53
C VAL A 53 10.21 14.45 5.04
N ARG A 54 11.19 14.42 4.14
CA ARG A 54 12.61 14.48 4.52
C ARG A 54 13.00 15.91 4.88
N LYS A 55 13.47 16.13 6.11
CA LYS A 55 14.01 17.40 6.62
C LYS A 55 15.36 17.11 7.28
N ASN A 56 16.41 17.84 6.92
CA ASN A 56 17.78 17.63 7.44
C ASN A 56 18.25 16.16 7.36
N ASN A 57 17.98 15.51 6.21
CA ASN A 57 18.31 14.11 5.94
C ASN A 57 17.53 13.05 6.77
N GLU A 58 16.55 13.46 7.58
CA GLU A 58 15.71 12.55 8.37
C GLU A 58 14.25 12.58 7.89
N LEU A 59 13.53 11.46 8.02
CA LEU A 59 12.09 11.39 7.72
C LEU A 59 11.30 11.82 8.95
N ILE A 60 10.48 12.86 8.78
CA ILE A 60 9.64 13.42 9.85
C ILE A 60 8.17 13.23 9.46
N SER A 61 7.36 12.73 10.39
CA SER A 61 5.91 12.64 10.22
C SER A 61 5.29 14.03 10.08
N VAL A 62 4.38 14.18 9.11
CA VAL A 62 3.71 15.44 8.79
C VAL A 62 2.21 15.23 8.58
N SER A 63 1.45 16.30 8.34
CA SER A 63 0.05 16.17 7.93
C SER A 63 -0.07 15.74 6.45
N TRP A 64 -1.26 15.27 6.07
CA TRP A 64 -1.55 14.97 4.67
C TRP A 64 -1.48 16.21 3.79
N GLU A 65 -1.93 17.36 4.27
CA GLU A 65 -1.88 18.63 3.55
C GLU A 65 -0.44 19.03 3.23
N GLU A 66 0.47 18.93 4.21
CA GLU A 66 1.90 19.24 4.02
C GLU A 66 2.54 18.27 3.01
N ALA A 67 2.29 16.97 3.15
CA ALA A 67 2.84 15.95 2.26
C ALA A 67 2.35 16.12 0.81
N LEU A 68 1.06 16.42 0.62
CA LEU A 68 0.47 16.66 -0.70
C LEU A 68 1.01 17.95 -1.32
N ALA A 69 1.07 19.04 -0.56
CA ALA A 69 1.63 20.31 -1.04
C ALA A 69 3.08 20.14 -1.50
N LYS A 70 3.90 19.40 -0.73
CA LYS A 70 5.29 19.12 -1.10
C LYS A 70 5.40 18.25 -2.35
N THR A 71 4.55 17.24 -2.48
CA THR A 71 4.50 16.37 -3.66
C THR A 71 4.16 17.17 -4.92
N VAL A 72 3.15 18.05 -4.86
CA VAL A 72 2.75 18.92 -5.97
C VAL A 72 3.87 19.87 -6.36
N GLU A 73 4.56 20.47 -5.38
CA GLU A 73 5.73 21.33 -5.62
C GLU A 73 6.83 20.59 -6.40
N ILE A 74 7.20 19.38 -5.98
CA ILE A 74 8.24 18.57 -6.62
C ILE A 74 7.87 18.25 -8.07
N ILE A 75 6.62 17.81 -8.30
CA ILE A 75 6.17 17.43 -9.64
C ILE A 75 6.11 18.66 -10.55
N LYS A 76 5.55 19.79 -10.09
CA LYS A 76 5.44 21.03 -10.89
C LYS A 76 6.78 21.62 -11.27
N ASN A 77 7.79 21.47 -10.42
CA ASN A 77 9.14 21.98 -10.66
C ASN A 77 10.01 20.99 -11.46
N SER A 78 9.51 19.80 -11.79
CA SER A 78 10.24 18.81 -12.59
C SER A 78 10.02 19.05 -14.08
N SER A 79 11.09 19.05 -14.88
CA SER A 79 11.01 19.15 -16.34
C SER A 79 10.64 17.83 -17.02
N ALA A 80 10.87 16.70 -16.35
CA ALA A 80 10.61 15.36 -16.88
C ALA A 80 10.31 14.38 -15.72
N PRO A 81 9.12 14.48 -15.07
CA PRO A 81 8.77 13.60 -13.97
C PRO A 81 8.55 12.16 -14.45
N LEU A 82 9.11 11.18 -13.74
CA LEU A 82 8.80 9.77 -13.89
C LEU A 82 7.92 9.30 -12.75
N LEU A 83 6.70 8.86 -13.06
CA LEU A 83 5.85 8.12 -12.14
C LEU A 83 6.05 6.62 -12.44
N TYR A 84 6.57 5.86 -11.46
CA TYR A 84 6.95 4.46 -11.64
C TYR A 84 6.25 3.55 -10.62
N GLY A 85 6.03 2.28 -10.98
CA GLY A 85 5.48 1.24 -10.12
C GLY A 85 4.16 0.69 -10.63
N PHE A 86 3.05 1.08 -10.00
CA PHE A 86 1.65 0.76 -10.37
C PHE A 86 1.23 -0.73 -10.35
N SER A 87 2.14 -1.69 -10.18
CA SER A 87 1.84 -3.13 -10.24
C SER A 87 1.02 -3.69 -9.06
N ASN A 88 0.99 -2.99 -7.92
CA ASN A 88 0.39 -3.47 -6.67
C ASN A 88 -0.62 -2.48 -6.07
N ILE A 89 -1.37 -1.79 -6.94
CA ILE A 89 -2.46 -0.88 -6.58
C ILE A 89 -3.73 -1.26 -7.37
N THR A 90 -4.87 -0.63 -7.04
CA THR A 90 -6.13 -0.87 -7.75
C THR A 90 -6.17 -0.17 -9.12
N CYS A 91 -7.08 -0.61 -9.99
CA CYS A 91 -7.29 0.03 -11.29
C CYS A 91 -7.74 1.49 -11.14
N GLU A 92 -8.53 1.80 -10.12
CA GLU A 92 -8.96 3.16 -9.77
C GLU A 92 -7.76 4.07 -9.50
N ALA A 93 -6.78 3.57 -8.72
CA ALA A 93 -5.58 4.31 -8.40
C ALA A 93 -4.65 4.46 -9.62
N GLN A 94 -4.54 3.44 -10.46
CA GLN A 94 -3.81 3.55 -11.75
C GLN A 94 -4.44 4.62 -12.63
N ARG A 95 -5.77 4.59 -12.83
CA ARG A 95 -6.49 5.59 -13.64
C ARG A 95 -6.35 7.02 -13.11
N ALA A 96 -6.21 7.21 -11.80
CA ALA A 96 -6.04 8.54 -11.20
C ALA A 96 -4.60 9.07 -11.29
N GLY A 97 -3.61 8.17 -11.38
CA GLY A 97 -2.18 8.52 -11.40
C GLY A 97 -1.52 8.45 -12.79
N MET A 98 -2.26 8.00 -13.81
CA MET A 98 -1.85 7.95 -15.21
C MET A 98 -2.51 9.04 -16.04
#